data_AF-A0A7K2JUU7-F1
#
_entry.id   AF-A0A7K2JUU7-F1
#
_cell.length_a   1.000
_cell.length_b   1.000
_cell.length_c   1.000
_cell.angle_alpha   90.00
_cell.angle_beta   90.00
_cell.angle_gamma   90.00
#
_symmetry.space_group_name_H-M   'P 1'
#
loop_
_entity.id
_entity.type
_entity.pdbx_description
1 polymer ?
#
loop_
_entity_poly.entity_id
_entity_poly.type
_entity_poly.pdbx_seq_one_letter_code
_entity_poly.pdbx_strand_id
1 'polypeptide(L)'
;ASTPGDDDDDDLADTTPRGAALAAGLSAQLAREEAGSPASGAAAEQAGPDSALWDDRALPLLPLQPPRTGREVLTDHITAMVCCAAMDTAGAAPGLDWLDGPSLLVNGVRAADLAPRVRSLVETGDPAPLRAWLAELGIRAEKPVRLV
;
A
#
# COMPACT_ATOMS: atom_id res chain seq x y z
N ALA A 1 11.22 -25.63 -9.77
CA ALA A 1 11.32 -24.25 -10.27
C ALA A 1 9.88 -23.80 -10.49
N SER A 2 9.31 -23.09 -9.52
CA SER A 2 7.97 -22.55 -9.64
C SER A 2 8.02 -21.37 -10.61
N THR A 3 7.07 -21.35 -11.54
CA THR A 3 6.86 -20.26 -12.49
C THR A 3 6.45 -19.00 -11.72
N PRO A 4 7.11 -17.85 -11.90
CA PRO A 4 6.83 -16.62 -11.13
C PRO A 4 5.49 -15.95 -11.48
N GLY A 5 4.53 -16.69 -12.04
CA GLY A 5 3.18 -16.22 -12.35
C GLY A 5 2.07 -17.08 -11.75
N ASP A 6 2.36 -18.29 -11.23
CA ASP A 6 1.33 -19.12 -10.60
C ASP A 6 0.95 -18.59 -9.20
N ASP A 7 1.91 -18.04 -8.45
CA ASP A 7 1.66 -17.55 -7.09
C ASP A 7 0.82 -16.24 -7.08
N ASP A 8 0.93 -15.41 -8.12
CA ASP A 8 0.14 -14.18 -8.27
C ASP A 8 -1.33 -14.46 -8.62
N ASP A 9 -1.60 -15.53 -9.39
CA ASP A 9 -2.96 -15.93 -9.78
C ASP A 9 -3.72 -16.56 -8.60
N ASP A 10 -3.01 -17.28 -7.71
CA ASP A 10 -3.61 -17.89 -6.51
C ASP A 10 -3.97 -16.85 -5.43
N ASP A 11 -3.14 -15.80 -5.21
CA ASP A 11 -3.46 -14.73 -4.23
C ASP A 11 -4.60 -13.81 -4.70
N LEU A 12 -4.86 -13.75 -6.01
CA LEU A 12 -5.93 -12.95 -6.60
C LEU A 12 -7.22 -13.76 -6.86
N ALA A 13 -7.23 -15.07 -6.60
CA ALA A 13 -8.36 -15.96 -6.87
C ALA A 13 -9.65 -15.55 -6.16
N ASP A 14 -9.53 -14.93 -4.98
CA ASP A 14 -10.66 -14.42 -4.20
C ASP A 14 -11.10 -13.01 -4.61
N THR A 15 -10.38 -12.34 -5.52
CA THR A 15 -10.72 -10.99 -5.98
C THR A 15 -11.55 -11.02 -7.27
N THR A 16 -12.29 -9.94 -7.53
CA THR A 16 -13.00 -9.83 -8.82
C THR A 16 -12.02 -9.78 -10.00
N PRO A 17 -12.40 -10.24 -11.21
CA PRO A 17 -11.51 -10.22 -12.38
C PRO A 17 -10.96 -8.83 -12.72
N ARG A 18 -11.75 -7.78 -12.44
CA ARG A 18 -11.32 -6.39 -12.60
C ARG A 18 -10.31 -5.97 -11.54
N GLY A 19 -10.50 -6.42 -10.30
CA GLY A 19 -9.55 -6.22 -9.20
C GLY A 19 -8.21 -6.88 -9.49
N ALA A 20 -8.23 -8.15 -9.93
CA ALA A 20 -7.05 -8.90 -10.33
C ALA A 20 -6.26 -8.19 -11.45
N ALA A 21 -6.94 -7.74 -12.51
CA ALA A 21 -6.29 -7.01 -13.60
C ALA A 21 -5.65 -5.68 -13.14
N LEU A 22 -6.31 -4.97 -12.22
CA LEU A 22 -5.76 -3.73 -11.64
C LEU A 22 -4.55 -4.03 -10.75
N ALA A 23 -4.64 -5.04 -9.89
CA ALA A 23 -3.55 -5.48 -9.03
C ALA A 23 -2.31 -5.86 -9.86
N ALA A 24 -2.47 -6.67 -10.91
CA ALA A 24 -1.37 -7.02 -11.81
C ALA A 24 -0.72 -5.78 -12.46
N GLY A 25 -1.53 -4.81 -12.90
CA GLY A 25 -1.03 -3.54 -13.46
C GLY A 25 -0.23 -2.72 -12.45
N LEU A 26 -0.73 -2.62 -11.21
CA LEU A 26 -0.07 -1.90 -10.11
C LEU A 26 1.23 -2.60 -9.68
N SER A 27 1.20 -3.92 -9.50
CA SER A 27 2.39 -4.73 -9.17
C SER A 27 3.46 -4.61 -10.25
N ALA A 28 3.08 -4.66 -11.53
CA ALA A 28 4.02 -4.46 -12.63
C ALA A 28 4.62 -3.06 -12.64
N GLN A 29 3.86 -2.03 -12.25
CA GLN A 29 4.38 -0.67 -12.12
C GLN A 29 5.34 -0.55 -10.94
N LEU A 30 4.97 -1.10 -9.77
CA LEU A 30 5.81 -1.12 -8.58
C LEU A 30 7.14 -1.84 -8.85
N ALA A 31 7.11 -2.99 -9.52
CA ALA A 31 8.32 -3.73 -9.88
C ALA A 31 9.26 -2.93 -10.80
N ARG A 32 8.72 -2.11 -11.72
CA ARG A 32 9.53 -1.21 -12.57
C ARG A 32 10.18 -0.10 -11.74
N GLU A 33 9.44 0.46 -10.79
CA GLU A 33 9.95 1.51 -9.90
C GLU A 33 11.05 0.95 -8.96
N GLU A 34 10.83 -0.23 -8.38
CA GLU A 34 11.78 -0.91 -7.51
C GLU A 34 13.06 -1.34 -8.27
N ALA A 35 12.94 -1.79 -9.53
CA ALA A 35 14.10 -2.14 -10.37
C ALA A 35 14.93 -0.91 -10.81
N GLY A 36 14.31 0.26 -10.89
CA GLY A 36 14.98 1.52 -11.21
C GLY A 36 15.57 2.24 -9.99
N SER A 37 15.18 1.84 -8.78
CA SER A 37 15.72 2.38 -7.54
C SER A 37 17.10 1.77 -7.28
N PRO A 38 18.17 2.56 -7.04
CA PRO A 38 19.42 1.98 -6.58
C PRO A 38 19.08 1.20 -5.32
N ALA A 39 19.36 -0.11 -5.31
CA ALA A 39 19.09 -0.99 -4.19
C ALA A 39 19.44 -0.24 -2.92
N SER A 40 18.42 0.15 -2.15
CA SER A 40 18.63 0.95 -0.95
C SER A 40 19.25 -0.02 0.04
N GLY A 41 20.57 -0.14 -0.08
CA GLY A 41 21.43 -0.73 0.91
C GLY A 41 21.34 0.17 2.12
N ALA A 42 20.30 -0.04 2.93
CA ALA A 42 20.14 0.48 4.28
C ALA A 42 21.21 -0.11 5.23
N ALA A 43 22.46 -0.14 4.76
CA ALA A 43 23.68 -0.52 5.45
C ALA A 43 24.92 0.25 4.92
N ALA A 44 24.82 1.00 3.81
CA ALA A 44 26.00 1.67 3.23
C ALA A 44 26.34 3.03 3.88
N GLU A 45 25.41 3.67 4.61
CA GLU A 45 25.64 4.99 5.22
C GLU A 45 26.10 4.95 6.69
N GLN A 46 26.37 3.76 7.23
CA GLN A 46 27.08 3.59 8.51
C GLN A 46 28.42 2.88 8.30
N ALA A 47 29.21 3.35 7.32
CA ALA A 47 30.60 2.94 7.17
C ALA A 47 31.48 3.58 8.26
N GLY A 48 31.28 3.16 9.51
CA GLY A 48 32.27 3.29 10.58
C GLY A 48 33.41 2.28 10.36
N PRO A 49 34.53 2.39 11.09
CA PRO A 49 35.71 1.51 10.92
C PRO A 49 35.43 0.00 11.08
N ASP A 50 34.25 -0.38 11.58
CA ASP A 50 33.77 -1.77 11.64
C ASP A 50 33.20 -2.30 10.30
N SER A 51 32.94 -1.47 9.29
CA SER A 51 32.36 -1.92 8.00
C SER A 51 33.28 -2.87 7.25
N ALA A 52 34.60 -2.78 7.47
CA ALA A 52 35.60 -3.67 6.90
C ALA A 52 35.52 -5.11 7.46
N LEU A 53 34.93 -5.32 8.65
CA LEU A 53 34.70 -6.66 9.21
C LEU A 53 33.49 -7.37 8.59
N TRP A 54 32.65 -6.65 7.86
CA TRP A 54 31.42 -7.14 7.23
C TRP A 54 31.59 -7.38 5.73
N ASP A 55 32.73 -6.97 5.16
CA ASP A 55 33.00 -6.97 3.71
C ASP A 55 33.36 -8.37 3.16
N ASP A 56 33.78 -9.30 4.03
CA ASP A 56 34.32 -10.60 3.59
C ASP A 56 33.26 -11.70 3.37
N ARG A 57 31.97 -11.35 3.46
CA ARG A 57 30.84 -12.24 3.12
C ARG A 57 29.68 -11.44 2.54
N ALA A 58 29.87 -10.87 1.35
CA ALA A 58 28.76 -10.50 0.47
C ALA A 58 27.97 -11.76 0.06
N LEU A 59 27.25 -12.34 1.02
CA LEU A 59 26.27 -13.38 0.79
C LEU A 59 25.19 -12.75 -0.09
N PRO A 60 24.64 -13.49 -1.08
CA PRO A 60 23.52 -12.99 -1.85
C PRO A 60 22.40 -12.65 -0.87
N LEU A 61 22.10 -11.35 -0.71
CA LEU A 61 21.01 -10.89 0.13
C LEU A 61 19.73 -11.29 -0.59
N LEU A 62 19.18 -12.44 -0.20
CA LEU A 62 17.80 -12.77 -0.52
C LEU A 62 16.92 -11.64 0.07
N PRO A 63 15.88 -11.18 -0.63
CA PRO A 63 15.01 -10.15 -0.10
C PRO A 63 14.52 -10.56 1.29
N LEU A 64 14.75 -9.68 2.28
CA LEU A 64 14.39 -9.91 3.68
C LEU A 64 12.88 -9.93 3.89
N GLN A 65 12.13 -9.36 2.94
CA GLN A 65 10.68 -9.40 2.92
C GLN A 65 10.21 -10.29 1.77
N PRO A 66 9.18 -11.13 1.99
CA PRO A 66 8.53 -11.83 0.90
C PRO A 66 8.02 -10.82 -0.14
N PRO A 67 7.93 -11.22 -1.42
CA PRO A 67 7.33 -10.38 -2.45
C PRO A 67 5.93 -9.97 -2.03
N ARG A 68 5.60 -8.69 -2.20
CA ARG A 68 4.24 -8.20 -1.93
C ARG A 68 3.29 -8.84 -2.90
N THR A 69 2.20 -9.34 -2.35
CA THR A 69 1.14 -9.99 -3.11
C THR A 69 0.27 -8.96 -3.84
N GLY A 70 -0.40 -9.36 -4.92
CA GLY A 70 -1.26 -8.45 -5.69
C GLY A 70 -2.37 -7.82 -4.84
N ARG A 71 -2.93 -8.60 -3.90
CA ARG A 71 -3.96 -8.14 -2.97
C ARG A 71 -3.43 -7.11 -1.98
N GLU A 72 -2.21 -7.26 -1.49
CA GLU A 72 -1.54 -6.28 -0.63
C GLU A 72 -1.29 -4.99 -1.39
N VAL A 73 -0.74 -5.07 -2.61
CA VAL A 73 -0.49 -3.90 -3.46
C VAL A 73 -1.79 -3.12 -3.71
N LEU A 74 -2.89 -3.81 -4.01
CA LEU A 74 -4.18 -3.18 -4.22
C LEU A 74 -4.74 -2.54 -2.94
N THR A 75 -4.60 -3.21 -1.80
CA THR A 75 -5.03 -2.70 -0.49
C THR A 75 -4.28 -1.43 -0.10
N ASP A 76 -2.96 -1.43 -0.25
CA ASP A 76 -2.10 -0.29 0.02
C ASP A 76 -2.44 0.89 -0.88
N HIS A 77 -2.66 0.62 -2.18
CA HIS A 77 -3.01 1.66 -3.14
C HIS A 77 -4.36 2.32 -2.82
N ILE A 78 -5.40 1.52 -2.52
CA ILE A 78 -6.72 2.06 -2.13
C ILE A 78 -6.61 2.86 -0.83
N THR A 79 -5.87 2.34 0.15
CA THR A 79 -5.64 3.03 1.44
C THR A 79 -4.96 4.38 1.21
N ALA A 80 -3.91 4.42 0.39
CA ALA A 80 -3.22 5.65 0.03
C ALA A 80 -4.17 6.66 -0.66
N MET A 81 -4.95 6.22 -1.64
CA MET A 81 -5.93 7.09 -2.31
C MET A 81 -6.97 7.66 -1.34
N VAL A 82 -7.51 6.85 -0.44
CA VAL A 82 -8.48 7.30 0.57
C VAL A 82 -7.85 8.31 1.52
N CYS A 83 -6.62 8.06 2.00
CA CYS A 83 -5.90 9.00 2.85
C CYS A 83 -5.65 10.34 2.16
N CYS A 84 -5.23 10.32 0.88
CA CYS A 84 -5.07 11.54 0.08
C CYS A 84 -6.39 12.31 -0.04
N ALA A 85 -7.48 11.63 -0.41
CA ALA A 85 -8.80 12.23 -0.52
C ALA A 85 -9.28 12.83 0.81
N ALA A 86 -9.01 12.16 1.93
CA ALA A 86 -9.40 12.63 3.25
C ALA A 86 -8.65 13.90 3.67
N MET A 87 -7.34 13.96 3.40
CA MET A 87 -6.54 15.16 3.63
C MET A 87 -7.04 16.33 2.77
N ASP A 88 -7.34 16.07 1.50
CA ASP A 88 -7.74 17.09 0.54
C ASP A 88 -9.15 17.65 0.78
N THR A 89 -10.08 16.82 1.27
CA THR A 89 -11.51 17.17 1.26
C THR A 89 -12.18 17.21 2.62
N ALA A 90 -11.62 16.51 3.61
CA ALA A 90 -12.15 16.44 4.98
C ALA A 90 -11.20 17.04 6.02
N GLY A 91 -10.07 17.62 5.60
CA GLY A 91 -9.08 18.20 6.51
C GLY A 91 -8.46 17.15 7.45
N ALA A 92 -8.41 15.90 7.00
CA ALA A 92 -7.79 14.84 7.78
C ALA A 92 -6.28 15.10 7.93
N ALA A 93 -5.70 14.59 9.01
CA ALA A 93 -4.26 14.68 9.28
C ALA A 93 -3.65 13.29 9.40
N PRO A 94 -2.39 13.10 8.98
CA PRO A 94 -1.67 11.87 9.26
C PRO A 94 -1.38 11.78 10.77
N GLY A 95 -1.47 10.57 11.29
CA GLY A 95 -1.10 10.22 12.66
C GLY A 95 -0.37 8.87 12.69
N LEU A 96 0.15 8.51 13.85
CA LEU A 96 0.83 7.25 14.08
C LEU A 96 0.32 6.65 15.39
N ASP A 97 -0.29 5.49 15.31
CA ASP A 97 -0.61 4.63 16.44
C ASP A 97 0.53 3.62 16.58
N TRP A 98 1.09 3.47 17.77
CA TRP A 98 2.21 2.53 17.97
C TRP A 98 1.74 1.06 17.96
N LEU A 99 0.45 0.81 18.21
CA LEU A 99 -0.12 -0.53 18.18
C LEU A 99 -0.60 -0.89 16.77
N ASP A 100 -1.22 0.06 16.08
CA ASP A 100 -1.88 -0.18 14.78
C ASP A 100 -1.10 0.39 13.59
N GLY A 101 -0.05 1.17 13.81
CA GLY A 101 0.72 1.83 12.77
C GLY A 101 0.10 3.15 12.28
N PRO A 102 0.33 3.54 11.01
CA PRO A 102 -0.20 4.78 10.44
C PRO A 102 -1.70 4.91 10.62
N SER A 103 -2.15 6.08 11.10
CA SER A 103 -3.56 6.35 11.39
C SER A 103 -4.04 7.62 10.71
N LEU A 104 -5.29 7.63 10.25
CA LEU A 104 -5.93 8.84 9.74
C LEU A 104 -6.69 9.53 10.88
N LEU A 105 -6.42 10.81 11.09
CA LEU A 105 -7.12 11.63 12.07
C LEU A 105 -8.12 12.54 11.38
N VAL A 106 -9.40 12.42 11.70
CA VAL A 106 -10.48 13.30 11.22
C VAL A 106 -10.98 14.11 12.41
N ASN A 107 -10.89 15.45 12.34
CA ASN A 107 -11.17 16.34 13.48
C ASN A 107 -10.35 16.00 14.75
N GLY A 108 -9.11 15.55 14.58
CA GLY A 108 -8.23 15.15 15.68
C GLY A 108 -8.58 13.80 16.33
N VAL A 109 -9.61 13.10 15.83
CA VAL A 109 -10.01 11.77 16.29
C VAL A 109 -9.61 10.73 15.26
N ARG A 110 -9.13 9.58 15.73
CA ARG A 110 -8.77 8.46 14.85
C ARG A 110 -10.00 7.97 14.09
N ALA A 111 -9.91 7.98 12.76
CA ALA A 111 -10.89 7.37 11.90
C ALA A 111 -10.73 5.84 11.96
N ALA A 112 -11.64 5.18 12.69
CA ALA A 112 -11.67 3.73 12.80
C ALA A 112 -12.22 3.08 11.51
N ASP A 113 -12.01 1.76 11.40
CA ASP A 113 -12.65 0.89 10.40
C ASP A 113 -12.26 1.08 8.93
N LEU A 114 -11.24 1.87 8.60
CA LEU A 114 -10.75 1.96 7.22
C LEU A 114 -10.24 0.60 6.71
N ALA A 115 -9.30 -0.01 7.46
CA ALA A 115 -8.67 -1.27 7.08
C ALA A 115 -9.67 -2.41 6.78
N PRO A 116 -10.65 -2.74 7.66
CA PRO A 116 -11.61 -3.80 7.35
C PRO A 116 -12.51 -3.48 6.14
N ARG A 117 -12.81 -2.21 5.86
CA ARG A 117 -13.62 -1.81 4.70
C ARG A 117 -12.86 -1.90 3.38
N VAL A 118 -11.59 -1.51 3.37
CA VAL A 118 -10.73 -1.68 2.19
C VAL A 118 -10.54 -3.16 1.88
N ARG A 119 -10.29 -3.99 2.90
CA ARG A 119 -10.19 -5.44 2.74
C ARG A 119 -11.46 -6.05 2.14
N SER A 120 -12.62 -5.71 2.69
CA SER A 120 -13.91 -6.16 2.16
C SER A 120 -14.13 -5.75 0.70
N LEU A 121 -13.70 -4.55 0.31
CA LEU A 121 -13.78 -4.10 -1.10
C LEU A 121 -12.86 -4.95 -2.00
N VAL A 122 -11.64 -5.25 -1.58
CA VAL A 122 -10.70 -6.02 -2.39
C VAL A 122 -11.18 -7.47 -2.57
N GLU A 123 -11.67 -8.09 -1.51
CA GLU A 123 -12.18 -9.46 -1.51
C GLU A 123 -13.51 -9.57 -2.27
N THR A 124 -14.51 -8.76 -1.92
CA THR A 124 -15.86 -8.94 -2.48
C THR A 124 -16.11 -8.13 -3.75
N GLY A 125 -15.28 -7.14 -4.02
CA GLY A 125 -15.51 -6.15 -5.06
C GLY A 125 -16.65 -5.16 -4.76
N ASP A 126 -17.32 -5.25 -3.62
CA ASP A 126 -18.41 -4.33 -3.26
C ASP A 126 -17.86 -3.01 -2.67
N PRO A 127 -18.06 -1.86 -3.35
CA PRO A 127 -17.61 -0.57 -2.85
C PRO A 127 -18.57 0.07 -1.84
N ALA A 128 -19.77 -0.47 -1.63
CA ALA A 128 -20.81 0.20 -0.84
C ALA A 128 -20.39 0.47 0.62
N PRO A 129 -19.78 -0.48 1.38
CA PRO A 129 -19.39 -0.23 2.76
C PRO A 129 -18.32 0.85 2.92
N LEU A 130 -17.39 0.93 1.97
CA LEU A 130 -16.35 1.96 1.95
C LEU A 130 -16.92 3.31 1.56
N ARG A 131 -17.77 3.37 0.52
CA ARG A 131 -18.41 4.62 0.07
C ARG A 131 -19.30 5.24 1.14
N ALA A 132 -20.07 4.43 1.86
CA ALA A 132 -20.91 4.90 2.96
C ALA A 132 -20.05 5.57 4.06
N TRP A 133 -18.96 4.91 4.46
CA TRP A 133 -18.04 5.44 5.47
C TRP A 133 -17.34 6.74 5.03
N LEU A 134 -16.91 6.82 3.76
CA LEU A 134 -16.34 8.06 3.21
C LEU A 134 -17.34 9.20 3.27
N ALA A 135 -18.60 8.94 2.91
CA ALA A 135 -19.66 9.95 2.94
C ALA A 135 -19.98 10.42 4.38
N GLU A 136 -20.01 9.49 5.35
CA GLU A 136 -20.20 9.82 6.77
C GLU A 136 -19.11 10.74 7.31
N LEU A 137 -17.86 10.57 6.86
CA LEU A 137 -16.72 11.41 7.23
C LEU A 137 -16.57 12.67 6.36
N GLY A 138 -17.45 12.88 5.38
CA GLY A 138 -17.36 14.00 4.44
C GLY A 138 -16.18 13.91 3.47
N ILE A 139 -15.54 12.74 3.37
CA ILE A 139 -14.43 12.50 2.45
C ILE A 139 -15.00 12.32 1.05
N ARG A 140 -14.59 13.18 0.13
CA ARG A 140 -14.99 13.11 -1.28
C ARG A 140 -13.89 12.48 -2.10
N ALA A 141 -14.23 11.41 -2.83
CA ALA A 141 -13.30 10.77 -3.77
C ALA A 141 -12.89 11.72 -4.92
N GLU A 142 -13.78 12.65 -5.29
CA GLU A 142 -13.54 13.63 -6.36
C GLU A 142 -13.36 15.04 -5.81
N LYS A 143 -12.31 15.73 -6.26
CA LYS A 143 -12.14 17.18 -6.07
C LYS A 143 -13.11 17.93 -7.00
N PRO A 144 -13.99 18.83 -6.51
CA PRO A 144 -14.86 19.58 -7.39
C PRO A 144 -14.02 20.51 -8.28
N VAL A 145 -14.03 20.27 -9.58
CA VAL A 145 -13.41 21.15 -10.58
C VAL A 145 -14.23 22.44 -10.63
N ARG A 146 -13.68 23.54 -10.10
CA ARG A 146 -14.24 24.87 -10.35
C ARG A 146 -13.76 25.33 -11.71
N LEU A 147 -14.65 25.24 -12.70
CA LEU A 147 -14.45 25.88 -13.99
C LEU A 147 -14.52 27.39 -13.75
N VAL A 148 -13.39 28.08 -13.90
CA VAL A 148 -13.28 29.54 -13.90
C VAL A 148 -13.22 30.06 -15.33
#